data_AF-A0A965Z2D0-F1
#
_entry.id   AF-A0A965Z2D0-F1
#
_cell.length_a   1.000
_cell.length_b   1.000
_cell.length_c   1.000
_cell.angle_alpha   90.00
_cell.angle_beta   90.00
_cell.angle_gamma   90.00
#
_symmetry.space_group_name_H-M   'P 1'
#
loop_
_entity.id
_entity.type
_entity.pdbx_description
1 polymer ?
#
loop_
_entity_poly.entity_id
_entity_poly.type
_entity_poly.pdbx_seq_one_letter_code
_entity_poly.pdbx_strand_id
1 'polypeptide(L)'
;MRPLWAVPVVGAALAAGWFIGARPAAESGSLTTGPATAPARLEEGTGFDPETRIEAETAERSVQSARDEETNPIRVDGPDPRAVGGAADGLNDELLDLVTSESRLVTARLAAENRRLRADLDDRAARIRKLSEALADAQAALDVNEARRAQAAGAAAEPPPDAPGEVRIAAVDADLGLVVLDRGARQGVRYGLALTVLRDRRRVARIRVVDVRENIAGAAVEETARGEYPQTGDRAALMRPDGP
;
A
#
# COMPACT_ATOMS: atom_id res chain seq x y z
N MET A 1 -37.61 50.44 18.92
CA MET A 1 -38.80 49.59 19.13
C MET A 1 -38.44 48.15 18.79
N ARG A 2 -38.66 47.21 19.71
CA ARG A 2 -38.54 45.75 19.49
C ARG A 2 -39.77 45.23 18.72
N PRO A 3 -39.66 44.11 17.99
CA PRO A 3 -40.30 42.87 18.45
C PRO A 3 -39.38 41.64 18.23
N LEU A 4 -39.15 40.73 19.19
CA LEU A 4 -40.00 39.59 19.61
C LEU A 4 -40.60 38.81 18.41
N TRP A 5 -40.12 37.60 18.08
CA TRP A 5 -40.58 36.33 18.68
C TRP A 5 -40.06 35.07 17.95
N ALA A 6 -40.01 33.97 18.72
CA ALA A 6 -40.16 32.55 18.41
C ALA A 6 -39.25 31.82 17.40
N VAL A 7 -38.37 31.00 17.98
CA VAL A 7 -37.83 29.75 17.44
C VAL A 7 -38.88 28.64 17.58
N PRO A 8 -38.91 27.64 16.67
CA PRO A 8 -39.15 26.28 17.09
C PRO A 8 -37.94 25.38 16.76
N VAL A 9 -37.50 24.71 17.82
CA VAL A 9 -36.55 23.60 17.84
C VAL A 9 -37.31 22.35 17.42
N VAL A 10 -36.79 21.59 16.45
CA VAL A 10 -37.07 20.16 16.32
C VAL A 10 -35.74 19.46 16.11
N GLY A 11 -35.39 18.62 17.08
CA GLY A 11 -34.15 17.87 17.11
C GLY A 11 -34.26 16.45 16.57
N ALA A 12 -33.09 15.81 16.61
CA ALA A 12 -32.79 14.38 16.65
C ALA A 12 -33.03 13.54 15.38
N ALA A 13 -31.97 12.91 14.85
CA ALA A 13 -31.43 11.62 15.33
C ALA A 13 -30.63 10.89 14.22
N LEU A 14 -29.87 9.87 14.65
CA LEU A 14 -29.19 8.79 13.91
C LEU A 14 -27.69 9.03 13.64
N ALA A 15 -26.80 8.66 14.57
CA ALA A 15 -26.34 7.30 14.92
C ALA A 15 -25.29 6.75 13.94
N ALA A 16 -24.03 6.72 14.39
CA ALA A 16 -22.98 5.90 13.80
C ALA A 16 -22.18 5.25 14.95
N GLY A 17 -22.42 3.97 15.19
CA GLY A 17 -21.62 3.15 16.10
C GLY A 17 -20.43 2.56 15.36
N TRP A 18 -19.22 2.72 15.91
CA TRP A 18 -18.02 2.04 15.43
C TRP A 18 -17.33 1.30 16.57
N PHE A 19 -17.16 -0.01 16.36
CA PHE A 19 -16.53 -1.02 17.21
C PHE A 19 -15.01 -0.81 17.29
N ILE A 20 -14.41 -0.96 18.48
CA ILE A 20 -12.95 -1.07 18.69
C ILE A 20 -12.67 -2.45 19.30
N GLY A 21 -11.92 -3.29 18.57
CA GLY A 21 -11.43 -4.59 19.06
C GLY A 21 -10.04 -4.47 19.70
N ALA A 22 -9.89 -5.01 20.90
CA ALA A 22 -8.67 -5.00 21.71
C ALA A 22 -7.66 -6.10 21.33
N ARG A 23 -6.36 -5.79 21.51
CA ARG A 23 -5.24 -6.76 21.55
C ARG A 23 -5.08 -7.33 22.97
N PRO A 24 -4.62 -8.58 23.14
CA PRO A 24 -3.94 -8.98 24.36
C PRO A 24 -2.41 -9.02 24.19
N ALA A 25 -1.75 -8.68 25.30
CA ALA A 25 -0.31 -8.71 25.54
C ALA A 25 0.16 -10.10 26.02
N ALA A 26 1.42 -10.42 25.76
CA ALA A 26 2.24 -11.38 26.50
C ALA A 26 3.71 -10.96 26.27
N GLU A 27 4.33 -10.30 27.23
CA GLU A 27 5.15 -10.86 28.31
C GLU A 27 6.62 -11.04 27.94
N SER A 28 7.44 -10.46 28.80
CA SER A 28 8.88 -10.26 28.76
C SER A 28 9.65 -11.45 29.32
N GLY A 29 10.78 -11.79 28.68
CA GLY A 29 11.80 -12.68 29.24
C GLY A 29 13.17 -12.31 28.69
N SER A 30 13.92 -11.51 29.45
CA SER A 30 15.31 -11.13 29.22
C SER A 30 16.25 -12.25 29.69
N LEU A 31 17.29 -12.57 28.92
CA LEU A 31 18.59 -13.04 29.43
C LEU A 31 19.68 -12.83 28.37
N THR A 32 20.64 -12.00 28.74
CA THR A 32 21.90 -11.68 28.08
C THR A 32 22.88 -12.86 28.09
N THR A 33 23.67 -13.06 27.02
CA THR A 33 25.15 -13.24 27.01
C THR A 33 25.62 -13.84 25.67
N GLY A 34 26.60 -13.20 25.02
CA GLY A 34 27.48 -13.84 24.02
C GLY A 34 27.82 -12.97 22.80
N PRO A 35 29.08 -12.52 22.63
CA PRO A 35 29.47 -11.59 21.56
C PRO A 35 29.77 -12.30 20.23
N ALA A 36 29.41 -11.64 19.13
CA ALA A 36 29.74 -12.07 17.78
C ALA A 36 31.26 -12.04 17.55
N THR A 37 31.83 -13.22 17.29
CA THR A 37 33.22 -13.38 16.84
C THR A 37 33.26 -13.26 15.32
N ALA A 38 33.98 -12.27 14.81
CA ALA A 38 34.41 -12.21 13.41
C ALA A 38 35.88 -11.75 13.37
N PRO A 39 36.83 -12.60 12.94
CA PRO A 39 38.19 -12.15 12.69
C PRO A 39 38.39 -11.69 11.23
N ALA A 40 38.95 -10.50 11.12
CA ALA A 40 40.09 -10.09 10.30
C ALA A 40 40.10 -10.31 8.76
N ARG A 41 40.12 -9.16 8.06
CA ARG A 41 40.84 -8.82 6.81
C ARG A 41 42.17 -9.59 6.61
N LEU A 42 42.54 -9.85 5.35
CA LEU A 42 43.62 -9.13 4.63
C LEU A 42 43.99 -9.74 3.25
N GLU A 43 44.29 -8.83 2.32
CA GLU A 43 45.19 -8.91 1.15
C GLU A 43 44.72 -9.41 -0.23
N GLU A 44 45.19 -8.61 -1.20
CA GLU A 44 45.05 -8.62 -2.64
C GLU A 44 45.85 -9.75 -3.31
N GLY A 45 45.46 -10.12 -4.53
CA GLY A 45 46.27 -11.01 -5.35
C GLY A 45 45.57 -11.54 -6.59
N THR A 46 45.53 -10.71 -7.63
CA THR A 46 45.71 -11.09 -9.06
C THR A 46 45.16 -12.42 -9.57
N GLY A 47 44.19 -12.34 -10.48
CA GLY A 47 43.83 -13.48 -11.34
C GLY A 47 42.56 -13.20 -12.14
N PHE A 48 42.69 -12.47 -13.23
CA PHE A 48 41.70 -12.47 -14.31
C PHE A 48 41.96 -13.74 -15.13
N ASP A 49 41.03 -14.70 -15.16
CA ASP A 49 40.99 -15.73 -16.20
C ASP A 49 39.51 -16.12 -16.49
N PRO A 50 39.10 -16.25 -17.76
CA PRO A 50 37.70 -16.19 -18.17
C PRO A 50 37.04 -17.56 -18.29
N GLU A 51 36.00 -17.83 -17.49
CA GLU A 51 35.12 -19.00 -17.69
C GLU A 51 34.03 -18.78 -18.76
N THR A 52 34.25 -17.92 -19.76
CA THR A 52 33.27 -17.66 -20.82
C THR A 52 33.44 -18.49 -22.08
N ARG A 53 34.33 -19.51 -22.08
CA ARG A 53 34.59 -20.32 -23.28
C ARG A 53 33.80 -21.63 -23.36
N ILE A 54 33.32 -22.17 -22.25
CA ILE A 54 32.69 -23.51 -22.24
C ILE A 54 31.19 -23.45 -22.57
N GLU A 55 30.50 -22.35 -22.23
CA GLU A 55 29.07 -22.22 -22.51
C GLU A 55 28.74 -21.89 -23.98
N ALA A 56 29.68 -21.24 -24.70
CA ALA A 56 29.48 -20.89 -26.11
C ALA A 56 29.62 -22.11 -27.05
N GLU A 57 30.58 -23.02 -26.81
CA GLU A 57 30.72 -24.24 -27.63
C GLU A 57 29.54 -25.21 -27.45
N THR A 58 28.93 -25.23 -26.27
CA THR A 58 27.81 -26.14 -25.97
C THR A 58 26.51 -25.68 -26.64
N ALA A 59 26.34 -24.37 -26.82
CA ALA A 59 25.22 -23.80 -27.57
C ALA A 59 25.38 -24.00 -29.08
N GLU A 60 26.57 -23.78 -29.64
CA GLU A 60 26.80 -23.96 -31.08
C GLU A 60 26.69 -25.43 -31.52
N ARG A 61 27.16 -26.38 -30.71
CA ARG A 61 27.06 -27.82 -31.01
C ARG A 61 25.61 -28.33 -30.97
N SER A 62 24.75 -27.71 -30.15
CA SER A 62 23.32 -28.04 -30.07
C SER A 62 22.52 -27.47 -31.25
N VAL A 63 22.89 -26.28 -31.75
CA VAL A 63 22.28 -25.69 -32.95
C VAL A 63 22.74 -26.40 -34.23
N GLN A 64 23.99 -26.88 -34.27
CA GLN A 64 24.51 -27.65 -35.41
C GLN A 64 23.89 -29.06 -35.48
N SER A 65 23.71 -29.74 -34.35
CA SER A 65 23.06 -31.07 -34.31
C SER A 65 21.59 -31.01 -34.75
N ALA A 66 20.89 -29.90 -34.48
CA ALA A 66 19.52 -29.68 -34.96
C ALA A 66 19.44 -29.38 -36.47
N ARG A 67 20.52 -28.86 -37.09
CA ARG A 67 20.59 -28.60 -38.55
C ARG A 67 20.97 -29.82 -39.37
N ASP A 68 21.80 -30.72 -38.82
CA ASP A 68 22.18 -31.95 -39.50
C ASP A 68 21.05 -32.99 -39.53
N GLU A 69 20.10 -32.91 -38.58
CA GLU A 69 18.91 -33.76 -38.52
C GLU A 69 17.84 -33.40 -39.58
N GLU A 70 17.86 -32.17 -40.11
CA GLU A 70 16.95 -31.70 -41.17
C GLU A 70 17.35 -32.21 -42.58
N THR A 71 18.58 -32.70 -42.76
CA THR A 71 19.14 -33.05 -44.08
C THR A 71 19.27 -34.55 -44.34
N ASN A 72 19.02 -35.41 -43.34
CA ASN A 72 19.16 -36.86 -43.50
C ASN A 72 17.76 -37.52 -43.54
N PRO A 73 17.20 -37.86 -44.72
CA PRO A 73 15.94 -38.58 -44.76
C PRO A 73 16.16 -39.95 -44.10
N ILE A 74 15.38 -40.23 -43.06
CA ILE A 74 15.31 -41.54 -42.42
C ILE A 74 15.09 -42.58 -43.52
N ARG A 75 15.99 -43.55 -43.65
CA ARG A 75 15.88 -44.62 -44.65
C ARG A 75 14.65 -45.45 -44.32
N VAL A 76 13.58 -45.32 -45.11
CA VAL A 76 12.27 -45.99 -44.90
C VAL A 76 12.18 -47.33 -45.65
N ASP A 77 13.29 -47.88 -46.13
CA ASP A 77 13.31 -49.20 -46.75
C ASP A 77 13.34 -50.29 -45.67
N GLY A 78 12.19 -50.47 -45.00
CA GLY A 78 11.88 -51.69 -44.28
C GLY A 78 11.64 -52.86 -45.25
N PRO A 79 11.79 -54.12 -44.82
CA PRO A 79 11.63 -55.28 -45.70
C PRO A 79 10.21 -55.33 -46.30
N ASP A 80 10.15 -55.74 -47.58
CA ASP A 80 8.96 -55.81 -48.44
C ASP A 80 7.76 -56.47 -47.70
N PRO A 81 6.60 -55.78 -47.54
CA PRO A 81 5.51 -56.24 -46.66
C PRO A 81 4.71 -57.43 -47.21
N ARG A 82 5.11 -58.03 -48.34
CA ARG A 82 4.33 -59.07 -49.02
C ARG A 82 4.45 -60.48 -48.42
N ALA A 83 5.04 -60.65 -47.24
CA ALA A 83 5.33 -61.98 -46.70
C ALA A 83 4.90 -62.23 -45.25
N VAL A 84 3.86 -61.57 -44.72
CA VAL A 84 3.14 -62.08 -43.53
C VAL A 84 1.68 -61.65 -43.66
N GLY A 85 0.83 -62.54 -44.15
CA GLY A 85 -0.62 -62.32 -44.22
C GLY A 85 -1.32 -63.36 -43.37
N GLY A 86 -1.78 -62.95 -42.19
CA GLY A 86 -2.75 -63.70 -41.40
C GLY A 86 -3.96 -62.82 -41.12
N ALA A 87 -5.18 -63.34 -41.27
CA ALA A 87 -6.44 -62.59 -41.14
C ALA A 87 -6.69 -61.88 -39.78
N ALA A 88 -5.71 -61.87 -38.86
CA ALA A 88 -5.69 -61.11 -37.61
C ALA A 88 -5.06 -59.71 -37.76
N ASP A 89 -4.34 -59.41 -38.85
CA ASP A 89 -3.54 -58.20 -39.00
C ASP A 89 -4.38 -56.93 -39.25
N GLY A 90 -5.51 -57.03 -39.96
CA GLY A 90 -6.34 -55.86 -40.28
C GLY A 90 -6.98 -55.18 -39.07
N LEU A 91 -7.31 -55.95 -38.02
CA LEU A 91 -7.83 -55.43 -36.76
C LEU A 91 -6.73 -54.73 -35.95
N ASN A 92 -5.49 -55.22 -36.04
CA ASN A 92 -4.35 -54.64 -35.35
C ASN A 92 -3.87 -53.34 -36.03
N ASP A 93 -3.93 -53.28 -37.36
CA ASP A 93 -3.63 -52.08 -38.16
C ASP A 93 -4.64 -50.95 -37.88
N GLU A 94 -5.93 -51.26 -37.76
CA GLU A 94 -6.97 -50.26 -37.44
C GLU A 94 -6.80 -49.69 -36.02
N LEU A 95 -6.40 -50.54 -35.05
CA LEU A 95 -6.08 -50.10 -33.69
C LEU A 95 -4.82 -49.23 -33.64
N LEU A 96 -3.78 -49.55 -34.42
CA LEU A 96 -2.57 -48.75 -34.54
C LEU A 96 -2.86 -47.36 -35.13
N ASP A 97 -3.69 -47.30 -36.17
CA ASP A 97 -4.11 -46.04 -36.78
C ASP A 97 -4.94 -45.19 -35.81
N LEU A 98 -5.86 -45.81 -35.07
CA LEU A 98 -6.66 -45.13 -34.04
C LEU A 98 -5.77 -44.56 -32.94
N VAL A 99 -4.89 -45.36 -32.33
CA VAL A 99 -3.97 -44.91 -31.27
C VAL A 99 -3.05 -43.80 -31.78
N THR A 100 -2.57 -43.91 -33.02
CA THR A 100 -1.75 -42.87 -33.64
C THR A 100 -2.54 -41.57 -33.84
N SER A 101 -3.80 -41.67 -34.26
CA SER A 101 -4.69 -40.51 -34.41
C SER A 101 -5.01 -39.84 -33.06
N GLU A 102 -5.25 -40.63 -32.01
CA GLU A 102 -5.50 -40.13 -30.65
C GLU A 102 -4.27 -39.44 -30.07
N SER A 103 -3.09 -40.05 -30.24
CA SER A 103 -1.82 -39.47 -29.82
C SER A 103 -1.53 -38.13 -30.52
N ARG A 104 -1.79 -38.05 -31.84
CA ARG A 104 -1.68 -36.80 -32.61
C ARG A 104 -2.67 -35.74 -32.12
N LEU A 105 -3.89 -36.12 -31.75
CA LEU A 105 -4.88 -35.19 -31.23
C LEU A 105 -4.47 -34.65 -29.85
N VAL A 106 -4.00 -35.52 -28.96
CA VAL A 106 -3.53 -35.14 -27.62
C VAL A 106 -2.32 -34.22 -27.69
N THR A 107 -1.34 -34.54 -28.54
CA THR A 107 -0.16 -33.69 -28.73
C THR A 107 -0.53 -32.33 -29.33
N ALA A 108 -1.44 -32.29 -30.31
CA ALA A 108 -1.95 -31.04 -30.88
C ALA A 108 -2.69 -30.19 -29.82
N ARG A 109 -3.51 -30.82 -28.97
CA ARG A 109 -4.21 -30.15 -27.86
C ARG A 109 -3.24 -29.61 -26.83
N LEU A 110 -2.28 -30.40 -26.40
CA LEU A 110 -1.27 -30.00 -25.43
C LEU A 110 -0.39 -28.85 -25.96
N ALA A 111 -0.05 -28.87 -27.26
CA ALA A 111 0.67 -27.78 -27.90
C ALA A 111 -0.16 -26.49 -27.98
N ALA A 112 -1.47 -26.58 -28.22
CA ALA A 112 -2.37 -25.44 -28.18
C ALA A 112 -2.50 -24.86 -26.75
N GLU A 113 -2.62 -25.72 -25.74
CA GLU A 113 -2.70 -25.30 -24.34
C GLU A 113 -1.40 -24.66 -23.86
N ASN A 114 -0.25 -25.21 -24.21
CA ASN A 114 1.05 -24.59 -23.94
C ASN A 114 1.18 -23.21 -24.58
N ARG A 115 0.75 -23.05 -25.84
CA ARG A 115 0.74 -21.74 -26.51
C ARG A 115 -0.15 -20.74 -25.78
N ARG A 116 -1.33 -21.18 -25.34
CA ARG A 116 -2.26 -20.33 -24.55
C ARG A 116 -1.66 -19.92 -23.21
N LEU A 117 -1.06 -20.85 -22.48
CA LEU A 117 -0.43 -20.57 -21.19
C LEU A 117 0.74 -19.59 -21.33
N ARG A 118 1.57 -19.75 -22.38
CA ARG A 118 2.65 -18.80 -22.68
C ARG A 118 2.12 -17.40 -22.95
N ALA A 119 1.07 -17.28 -23.75
CA ALA A 119 0.43 -15.98 -24.01
C ALA A 119 -0.15 -15.34 -22.73
N ASP A 120 -0.74 -16.13 -21.84
CA ASP A 120 -1.26 -15.63 -20.55
C ASP A 120 -0.13 -15.18 -19.61
N LEU A 121 1.01 -15.89 -19.59
CA LEU A 121 2.19 -15.46 -18.85
C LEU A 121 2.77 -14.15 -19.38
N ASP A 122 2.83 -13.98 -20.71
CA ASP A 122 3.30 -12.75 -21.34
C ASP A 122 2.40 -11.55 -21.02
N ASP A 123 1.08 -11.75 -21.06
CA ASP A 123 0.11 -10.72 -20.71
C ASP A 123 0.19 -10.34 -19.22
N ARG A 124 0.30 -11.33 -18.33
CA ARG A 124 0.51 -11.06 -16.89
C ARG A 124 1.81 -10.33 -16.63
N ALA A 125 2.89 -10.72 -17.30
CA ALA A 125 4.19 -10.03 -17.18
C ALA A 125 4.10 -8.58 -17.67
N ALA A 126 3.37 -8.31 -18.74
CA ALA A 126 3.11 -6.95 -19.21
C ALA A 126 2.30 -6.12 -18.21
N ARG A 127 1.26 -6.71 -17.60
CA ARG A 127 0.49 -6.04 -16.54
C ARG A 127 1.33 -5.73 -15.31
N ILE A 128 2.17 -6.67 -14.87
CA ILE A 128 3.08 -6.45 -13.74
C ILE A 128 4.02 -5.28 -14.03
N ARG A 129 4.65 -5.23 -15.22
CA ARG A 129 5.52 -4.10 -15.60
C ARG A 129 4.78 -2.76 -15.54
N LYS A 130 3.56 -2.71 -16.09
CA LYS A 130 2.74 -1.48 -16.09
C LYS A 130 2.38 -1.03 -14.67
N LEU A 131 2.05 -1.97 -13.78
CA LEU A 131 1.75 -1.66 -12.38
C LEU A 131 2.99 -1.19 -11.62
N SER A 132 4.16 -1.80 -11.86
CA SER A 132 5.43 -1.36 -11.28
C SER A 132 5.79 0.06 -11.70
N GLU A 133 5.57 0.41 -12.98
CA GLU A 133 5.78 1.77 -13.50
C GLU A 133 4.83 2.78 -12.83
N ALA A 134 3.53 2.48 -12.80
CA ALA A 134 2.55 3.34 -12.13
C ALA A 134 2.82 3.52 -10.62
N LEU A 135 3.35 2.49 -9.96
CA LEU A 135 3.76 2.57 -8.55
C LEU A 135 4.96 3.51 -8.39
N ALA A 136 5.97 3.40 -9.25
CA ALA A 136 7.14 4.27 -9.22
C ALA A 136 6.77 5.75 -9.44
N ASP A 137 5.87 6.02 -10.39
CA ASP A 137 5.35 7.37 -10.63
C ASP A 137 4.60 7.93 -9.42
N ALA A 138 3.76 7.10 -8.79
CA ALA A 138 3.00 7.49 -7.60
C ALA A 138 3.93 7.76 -6.41
N GLN A 139 4.98 6.96 -6.23
CA GLN A 139 6.00 7.16 -5.19
C GLN A 139 6.76 8.48 -5.43
N ALA A 140 7.21 8.74 -6.65
CA ALA A 140 7.89 10.00 -6.97
C ALA A 140 6.99 11.22 -6.73
N ALA A 141 5.69 11.12 -7.05
CA ALA A 141 4.72 12.18 -6.76
C ALA A 141 4.52 12.41 -5.26
N LEU A 142 4.52 11.34 -4.46
CA LEU A 142 4.45 11.44 -3.00
C LEU A 142 5.71 12.11 -2.43
N ASP A 143 6.90 11.69 -2.86
CA ASP A 143 8.17 12.27 -2.41
C ASP A 143 8.24 13.78 -2.69
N VAL A 144 7.81 14.20 -3.87
CA VAL A 144 7.72 15.63 -4.23
C VAL A 144 6.73 16.37 -3.32
N ASN A 145 5.59 15.77 -3.01
CA ASN A 145 4.60 16.36 -2.11
C ASN A 145 5.09 16.41 -0.65
N GLU A 146 5.85 15.40 -0.20
CA GLU A 146 6.48 15.38 1.10
C GLU A 146 7.58 16.43 1.20
N ALA A 147 8.44 16.55 0.18
CA ALA A 147 9.44 17.61 0.10
C ALA A 147 8.78 19.01 0.12
N ARG A 148 7.69 19.19 -0.62
CA ARG A 148 6.90 20.44 -0.59
C ARG A 148 6.30 20.71 0.79
N ARG A 149 5.78 19.68 1.46
CA ARG A 149 5.24 19.80 2.83
C ARG A 149 6.35 20.12 3.84
N ALA A 150 7.53 19.52 3.71
CA ALA A 150 8.68 19.80 4.56
C ALA A 150 9.19 21.24 4.34
N GLN A 151 9.25 21.71 3.09
CA GLN A 151 9.57 23.11 2.79
C GLN A 151 8.51 24.08 3.33
N ALA A 152 7.23 23.75 3.20
CA ALA A 152 6.15 24.55 3.77
C ALA A 152 6.19 24.55 5.31
N ALA A 153 6.55 23.44 5.94
CA ALA A 153 6.73 23.35 7.40
C ALA A 153 7.96 24.14 7.88
N GLY A 154 9.06 24.14 7.11
CA GLY A 154 10.24 24.96 7.37
C GLY A 154 9.99 26.46 7.15
N ALA A 155 9.16 26.82 6.16
CA ALA A 155 8.74 28.20 5.90
C ALA A 155 7.63 28.69 6.86
N ALA A 156 6.80 27.78 7.40
CA ALA A 156 5.78 28.08 8.41
C ALA A 156 6.36 28.32 9.83
N ALA A 157 7.67 28.49 9.96
CA ALA A 157 8.30 29.00 11.18
C ALA A 157 7.94 30.47 11.45
N GLU A 158 7.43 31.20 10.45
CA GLU A 158 6.79 32.49 10.65
C GLU A 158 5.29 32.27 10.93
N PRO A 159 4.74 32.84 12.02
CA PRO A 159 3.34 32.65 12.38
C PRO A 159 2.45 33.08 11.21
N PRO A 160 1.43 32.29 10.83
CA PRO A 160 0.47 32.76 9.85
C PRO A 160 -0.12 34.07 10.38
N PRO A 161 -0.16 35.15 9.57
CA PRO A 161 -0.68 36.46 9.98
C PRO A 161 -2.18 36.42 10.36
N ASP A 162 -2.83 35.26 10.20
CA ASP A 162 -4.24 34.99 10.50
C ASP A 162 -4.45 34.01 11.67
N ALA A 163 -3.47 33.82 12.56
CA ALA A 163 -3.73 33.08 13.80
C ALA A 163 -4.85 33.82 14.57
N PRO A 164 -5.99 33.16 14.89
CA PRO A 164 -7.00 33.77 15.73
C PRO A 164 -6.32 34.23 17.02
N GLY A 165 -6.47 35.53 17.34
CA GLY A 165 -6.12 36.05 18.65
C GLY A 165 -6.87 35.28 19.74
N GLU A 166 -6.55 35.59 21.00
CA GLU A 166 -7.11 34.89 22.17
C GLU A 166 -8.63 34.61 22.05
N VAL A 167 -9.00 33.34 21.98
CA VAL A 167 -10.38 32.86 21.79
C VAL A 167 -10.98 32.53 23.15
N ARG A 168 -12.29 32.72 23.35
CA ARG A 168 -12.98 32.36 24.59
C ARG A 168 -14.04 31.31 24.36
N ILE A 169 -14.23 30.46 25.35
CA ILE A 169 -15.30 29.47 25.36
C ILE A 169 -16.63 30.17 25.72
N ALA A 170 -17.55 30.20 24.76
CA ALA A 170 -18.87 30.79 24.89
C ALA A 170 -19.88 29.84 25.56
N ALA A 171 -19.75 28.54 25.31
CA ALA A 171 -20.59 27.51 25.92
C ALA A 171 -19.87 26.17 25.95
N VAL A 172 -20.29 25.30 26.87
CA VAL A 172 -19.74 23.95 27.03
C VAL A 172 -20.89 22.96 27.18
N ASP A 173 -20.82 21.88 26.42
CA ASP A 173 -21.64 20.69 26.57
C ASP A 173 -20.74 19.54 27.02
N ALA A 174 -20.76 19.27 28.32
CA ALA A 174 -19.90 18.26 28.94
C ALA A 174 -20.35 16.83 28.61
N ASP A 175 -21.64 16.61 28.35
CA ASP A 175 -22.20 15.30 28.02
C ASP A 175 -21.75 14.86 26.62
N LEU A 176 -21.67 15.81 25.68
CA LEU A 176 -21.28 15.55 24.29
C LEU A 176 -19.80 15.73 23.98
N GLY A 177 -18.98 16.23 24.91
CA GLY A 177 -17.57 16.46 24.57
C GLY A 177 -17.33 17.76 23.79
N LEU A 178 -18.29 18.70 23.74
CA LEU A 178 -18.30 19.81 22.80
C LEU A 178 -18.18 21.17 23.49
N VAL A 179 -17.39 22.06 22.90
CA VAL A 179 -17.25 23.45 23.32
C VAL A 179 -17.51 24.38 22.17
N VAL A 180 -18.15 25.52 22.45
CA VAL A 180 -18.42 26.57 21.48
C VAL A 180 -17.46 27.73 21.73
N LEU A 181 -16.82 28.20 20.67
CA LEU A 181 -15.88 29.32 20.67
C LEU A 181 -16.58 30.60 20.21
N ASP A 182 -16.20 31.73 20.78
CA ASP A 182 -16.70 33.08 20.44
C ASP A 182 -16.06 33.69 19.16
N ARG A 183 -15.34 32.86 18.41
CA ARG A 183 -14.63 33.20 17.17
C ARG A 183 -14.91 32.11 16.13
N GLY A 184 -15.03 32.53 14.88
CA GLY A 184 -15.30 31.69 13.72
C GLY A 184 -14.36 31.99 12.56
N ALA A 185 -14.82 31.67 11.35
CA ALA A 185 -14.03 31.80 10.11
C ALA A 185 -13.50 33.22 9.89
N ARG A 186 -14.30 34.25 10.24
CA ARG A 186 -13.90 35.65 10.07
C ARG A 186 -12.69 36.06 10.89
N GLN A 187 -12.39 35.32 11.94
CA GLN A 187 -11.26 35.60 12.84
C GLN A 187 -10.14 34.57 12.66
N GLY A 188 -10.16 33.79 11.58
CA GLY A 188 -9.10 32.84 11.25
C GLY A 188 -9.28 31.44 11.86
N VAL A 189 -10.40 31.14 12.51
CA VAL A 189 -10.69 29.78 12.99
C VAL A 189 -11.00 28.86 11.80
N ARG A 190 -10.35 27.71 11.74
CA ARG A 190 -10.47 26.74 10.64
C ARG A 190 -10.81 25.36 11.16
N TYR A 191 -11.47 24.57 10.32
CA TYR A 191 -11.73 23.16 10.62
C TYR A 191 -10.42 22.43 10.90
N GLY A 192 -10.39 21.60 11.93
CA GLY A 192 -9.23 20.84 12.36
C GLY A 192 -8.18 21.64 13.15
N LEU A 193 -8.39 22.94 13.39
CA LEU A 193 -7.49 23.74 14.23
C LEU A 193 -7.51 23.22 15.66
N ALA A 194 -6.34 22.88 16.19
CA ALA A 194 -6.18 22.45 17.58
C ALA A 194 -5.85 23.66 18.47
N LEU A 195 -6.56 23.79 19.58
CA LEU A 195 -6.36 24.84 20.57
C LEU A 195 -6.17 24.23 21.96
N THR A 196 -5.42 24.92 22.81
CA THR A 196 -5.24 24.56 24.21
C THR A 196 -6.08 25.49 25.07
N VAL A 197 -6.95 24.91 25.90
CA VAL A 197 -7.77 25.63 26.86
C VAL A 197 -6.94 25.90 28.12
N LEU A 198 -6.93 27.15 28.54
CA LEU A 198 -6.20 27.69 29.66
C LEU A 198 -7.16 28.30 30.69
N ARG A 199 -7.00 27.91 31.94
CA ARG A 199 -7.61 28.54 33.13
C ARG A 199 -6.50 28.93 34.08
N ASP A 200 -6.44 30.20 34.48
CA ASP A 200 -5.38 30.72 35.37
C ASP A 200 -3.95 30.40 34.89
N ARG A 201 -3.72 30.45 33.57
CA ARG A 201 -2.46 30.08 32.88
C ARG A 201 -2.08 28.59 32.98
N ARG A 202 -2.97 27.72 33.43
CA ARG A 202 -2.78 26.27 33.45
C ARG A 202 -3.55 25.62 32.32
N ARG A 203 -2.96 24.61 31.68
CA ARG A 203 -3.63 23.78 30.66
C ARG A 203 -4.72 22.95 31.32
N VAL A 204 -5.97 23.14 30.86
CA VAL A 204 -7.15 22.39 31.29
C VAL A 204 -7.48 21.31 30.27
N ALA A 205 -7.47 21.63 28.99
CA ALA A 205 -7.80 20.67 27.94
C ALA A 205 -7.16 21.02 26.60
N ARG A 206 -7.12 20.05 25.69
CA ARG A 206 -6.87 20.23 24.27
C ARG A 206 -8.17 20.01 23.51
N ILE A 207 -8.49 20.94 22.64
CA ILE A 207 -9.72 20.92 21.83
C ILE A 207 -9.35 20.99 20.35
N ARG A 208 -10.15 20.36 19.49
CA ARG A 208 -10.02 20.45 18.03
C ARG A 208 -11.32 20.98 17.44
N VAL A 209 -11.21 21.98 16.58
CA VAL A 209 -12.36 22.56 15.87
C VAL A 209 -12.95 21.54 14.90
N VAL A 210 -14.25 21.27 15.04
CA VAL A 210 -15.02 20.29 14.24
C VAL A 210 -16.15 20.92 13.43
N ASP A 211 -16.54 22.16 13.74
CA ASP A 211 -17.49 22.93 12.93
C ASP A 211 -17.10 24.40 12.98
N VAL A 212 -17.24 25.12 11.86
CA VAL A 212 -16.89 26.54 11.77
C VAL A 212 -18.00 27.29 11.07
N ARG A 213 -18.49 28.33 11.75
CA ARG A 213 -19.42 29.31 11.21
C ARG A 213 -18.71 30.66 11.10
N GLU A 214 -19.38 31.67 10.55
CA GLU A 214 -18.77 32.98 10.32
C GLU A 214 -18.20 33.61 11.61
N ASN A 215 -18.93 33.53 12.72
CA ASN A 215 -18.62 34.21 13.99
C ASN A 215 -18.42 33.28 15.19
N ILE A 216 -18.72 32.00 15.05
CA ILE A 216 -18.59 30.99 16.12
C ILE A 216 -18.00 29.71 15.53
N ALA A 217 -17.39 28.89 16.38
CA ALA A 217 -16.89 27.59 15.99
C ALA A 217 -17.22 26.55 17.07
N GLY A 218 -17.54 25.34 16.64
CA GLY A 218 -17.66 24.17 17.51
C GLY A 218 -16.34 23.41 17.54
N ALA A 219 -15.91 23.02 18.74
CA ALA A 219 -14.73 22.20 18.94
C ALA A 219 -15.04 21.00 19.84
N ALA A 220 -14.42 19.86 19.55
CA ALA A 220 -14.48 18.67 20.37
C ALA A 220 -13.29 18.62 21.34
N VAL A 221 -13.51 18.15 22.56
CA VAL A 221 -12.47 17.94 23.56
C VAL A 221 -11.71 16.66 23.23
N GLU A 222 -10.40 16.77 22.97
CA GLU A 222 -9.54 15.62 22.66
C GLU A 222 -8.90 15.03 23.92
N GLU A 223 -8.44 15.92 24.82
CA GLU A 223 -7.67 15.53 26.00
C GLU A 223 -7.98 16.50 27.14
N THR A 224 -8.28 15.98 28.33
CA THR A 224 -8.40 16.79 29.55
C THR A 224 -7.17 16.59 30.42
N ALA A 225 -6.51 17.68 30.80
CA ALA A 225 -5.45 17.64 31.79
C ALA A 225 -6.06 17.45 33.18
N ARG A 226 -5.56 16.45 33.93
CA ARG A 226 -5.93 16.22 35.35
C ARG A 226 -7.43 16.00 35.61
N GLY A 227 -8.18 15.56 34.59
CA GLY A 227 -9.63 15.35 34.69
C GLY A 227 -10.44 16.64 34.84
N GLU A 228 -9.85 17.82 34.60
CA GLU A 228 -10.58 19.08 34.60
C GLU A 228 -11.25 19.31 33.25
N TYR A 229 -12.55 19.62 33.27
CA TYR A 229 -13.32 19.89 32.07
C TYR A 229 -13.31 21.40 31.74
N PRO A 230 -13.28 21.79 30.45
CA PRO A 230 -13.45 23.18 30.04
C PRO A 230 -14.71 23.82 30.62
N GLN A 231 -14.66 25.10 30.95
CA GLN A 231 -15.79 25.87 31.44
C GLN A 231 -16.02 27.11 30.56
N THR A 232 -17.24 27.63 30.63
CA THR A 232 -17.59 28.89 29.96
C THR A 232 -16.73 30.02 30.51
N GLY A 233 -16.10 30.79 29.63
CA GLY A 233 -15.18 31.87 29.99
C GLY A 233 -13.69 31.49 29.99
N ASP A 234 -13.36 30.20 29.87
CA ASP A 234 -11.97 29.78 29.69
C ASP A 234 -11.38 30.31 28.38
N ARG A 235 -10.06 30.48 28.35
CA ARG A 235 -9.32 31.03 27.20
C ARG A 235 -8.72 29.90 26.38
N ALA A 236 -8.89 29.92 25.07
CA ALA A 236 -8.30 28.97 24.14
C ALA A 236 -7.22 29.67 23.30
N ALA A 237 -6.02 29.08 23.25
CA ALA A 237 -4.89 29.62 22.52
C ALA A 237 -4.21 28.56 21.66
N LEU A 238 -3.60 29.00 20.55
CA LEU A 238 -2.73 28.19 19.71
C LEU A 238 -1.41 27.96 20.45
N MET A 239 -1.34 26.88 21.22
CA MET A 239 -0.06 26.43 21.80
C MET A 239 0.54 25.40 20.84
N ARG A 240 1.78 25.66 20.39
CA ARG A 240 2.56 24.67 19.65
C ARG A 240 2.66 23.43 20.53
N PRO A 241 2.41 22.21 20.01
CA PRO A 241 2.66 21.01 20.79
C PRO A 241 4.15 20.99 21.16
N ASP A 242 4.45 20.82 22.45
CA ASP A 242 5.82 20.57 22.90
C ASP A 242 6.33 19.35 22.13
N GLY A 243 7.34 19.57 21.29
CA GLY A 243 8.02 18.50 20.57
C GLY A 243 8.92 17.70 21.51
N PRO A 244 9.22 16.43 21.18
CA PRO A 244 10.21 15.64 21.90
C PRO A 244 11.63 16.20 21.77
#